data_AF-A0AAW1DJ12-F1
#
_entry.id   AF-A0AAW1DJ12-F1
#
_cell.length_a   1.000
_cell.length_b   1.000
_cell.length_c   1.000
_cell.angle_alpha   90.00
_cell.angle_beta   90.00
_cell.angle_gamma   90.00
#
_symmetry.space_group_name_H-M   'P 1'
#
loop_
_entity.id
_entity.type
_entity.pdbx_description
1 polymer ?
#
loop_
_entity_poly.entity_id
_entity_poly.type
_entity_poly.pdbx_seq_one_letter_code
_entity_poly.pdbx_strand_id
1 'polypeptide(L)'
;MLVIKYGGEEPRPLDGDEKPLELQDQFLEKIGFTDPSRRARIGIDHDLRFLLAFNTGPKWSGRSGEVWLLKGLVLPQWKKRNIILRAGLMIIQPQEGREWCGGERIRVSRSSPSESPRAGRAVLKVISETDRSLYIGFDHRWQQNLWHSWLTQEVGRCEGDLSGLGLTTIPKDLKETCASPNILDLSSNRLTEEGCTGLESFNQLTRLCLADNRLERVPQIINRSNFPVLVSLDLSHNGIRHLPPSLAYMDRSTLTTLLFIFKL
;
A
#
# COMPACT_ATOMS: atom_id res chain seq x y z
N MET A 1 7.39 -6.96 14.78
CA MET A 1 8.14 -8.01 14.06
C MET A 1 8.63 -7.41 12.75
N LEU A 2 9.92 -7.54 12.45
CA LEU A 2 10.49 -7.16 11.16
C LEU A 2 10.30 -8.36 10.23
N VAL A 3 9.81 -8.14 9.02
CA VAL A 3 9.65 -9.17 7.99
C VAL A 3 10.41 -8.77 6.75
N ILE A 4 11.03 -9.74 6.10
CA ILE A 4 11.72 -9.57 4.82
C ILE A 4 10.85 -10.14 3.71
N LYS A 5 10.74 -9.39 2.62
CA LYS A 5 10.03 -9.80 1.41
C LYS A 5 10.94 -9.67 0.20
N TYR A 6 11.08 -10.76 -0.56
CA TYR A 6 11.77 -10.79 -1.84
C TYR A 6 10.73 -10.68 -2.97
N GLY A 7 10.69 -9.55 -3.66
CA GLY A 7 9.77 -9.31 -4.78
C GLY A 7 8.29 -9.61 -4.45
N GLY A 8 7.73 -10.61 -5.15
CA GLY A 8 6.35 -11.05 -5.01
C GLY A 8 6.11 -12.15 -3.95
N GLU A 9 7.17 -12.68 -3.33
CA GLU A 9 7.06 -13.82 -2.40
C GLU A 9 6.35 -13.47 -1.08
N GLU A 10 5.91 -14.49 -0.34
CA GLU A 10 5.32 -14.29 0.98
C GLU A 10 6.37 -13.71 1.96
N PRO A 11 6.04 -12.64 2.70
CA PRO A 11 6.96 -12.06 3.65
C PRO A 11 7.22 -13.04 4.81
N ARG A 12 8.51 -13.26 5.12
CA ARG A 12 8.92 -14.10 6.27
C ARG A 12 9.41 -13.24 7.43
N PRO A 13 9.25 -13.69 8.69
CA PRO A 13 9.91 -13.08 9.84
C PRO A 13 11.42 -13.00 9.62
N LEU A 14 12.01 -11.87 10.02
CA LEU A 14 13.45 -11.74 10.14
C LEU A 14 13.87 -12.28 11.51
N ASP A 15 14.88 -13.15 11.53
CA ASP A 15 15.44 -13.68 12.76
C ASP A 15 16.32 -12.62 13.46
N GLY A 16 16.58 -12.78 14.76
CA GLY A 16 17.26 -11.76 15.57
C GLY A 16 18.75 -11.54 15.23
N ASP A 17 19.36 -12.53 14.58
CA ASP A 17 20.74 -12.58 14.12
C ASP A 17 20.91 -12.13 12.66
N GLU A 18 19.81 -12.05 11.91
CA GLU A 18 19.82 -11.64 10.52
C GLU A 18 19.96 -10.12 10.38
N LYS A 19 20.97 -9.70 9.62
CA LYS A 19 21.25 -8.28 9.38
C LYS A 19 20.64 -7.84 8.04
N PRO A 20 19.71 -6.86 8.04
CA PRO A 20 19.04 -6.39 6.82
C PRO A 20 19.98 -5.99 5.68
N LEU A 21 21.07 -5.29 6.01
CA LEU A 21 22.01 -4.82 4.99
C LEU A 21 22.79 -5.97 4.36
N GLU A 22 23.22 -6.96 5.15
CA GLU A 22 23.92 -8.14 4.64
C GLU A 22 23.00 -8.99 3.75
N LEU A 23 21.73 -9.14 4.13
CA LEU A 23 20.72 -9.83 3.33
C LEU A 23 20.43 -9.10 2.00
N GLN A 24 20.41 -7.76 2.03
CA GLN A 24 20.30 -6.97 0.82
C GLN A 24 21.49 -7.21 -0.11
N ASP A 25 22.71 -7.15 0.41
CA ASP A 25 23.93 -7.34 -0.39
C ASP A 25 24.01 -8.75 -0.98
N GLN A 26 23.68 -9.78 -0.19
CA GLN A 26 23.61 -11.17 -0.65
C GLN A 26 22.55 -11.36 -1.73
N PHE A 27 21.37 -10.75 -1.57
CA PHE A 27 20.30 -10.83 -2.56
C PHE A 27 20.69 -10.16 -3.88
N LEU A 28 21.26 -8.95 -3.81
CA LEU A 28 21.73 -8.20 -4.98
C LEU A 28 22.82 -8.98 -5.73
N GLU A 29 23.76 -9.59 -5.00
CA GLU A 29 24.80 -10.43 -5.59
C GLU A 29 24.23 -11.67 -6.29
N LYS A 30 23.24 -12.33 -5.67
CA LYS A 30 22.56 -13.51 -6.22
C LYS A 30 21.81 -13.22 -7.53
N ILE A 31 21.23 -12.03 -7.67
CA ILE A 31 20.53 -11.62 -8.91
C ILE A 31 21.48 -11.00 -9.97
N GLY A 32 22.79 -11.03 -9.73
CA GLY A 32 23.81 -10.65 -10.72
C GLY A 32 24.44 -9.27 -10.53
N PHE A 33 24.14 -8.54 -9.45
CA PHE A 33 24.82 -7.30 -9.09
C PHE A 33 26.08 -7.59 -8.25
N THR A 34 27.11 -8.12 -8.91
CA THR A 34 28.38 -8.49 -8.26
C THR A 34 29.28 -7.27 -7.97
N ASP A 35 29.16 -6.19 -8.76
CA ASP A 35 29.96 -4.98 -8.59
C ASP A 35 29.57 -4.18 -7.32
N PRO A 36 30.50 -3.96 -6.36
CA PRO A 36 30.23 -3.24 -5.11
C PRO A 36 29.83 -1.78 -5.34
N SER A 37 30.39 -1.12 -6.36
CA SER A 37 30.12 0.29 -6.65
C SER A 37 28.70 0.50 -7.18
N ARG A 38 28.21 -0.43 -8.01
CA ARG A 38 26.80 -0.47 -8.44
C ARG A 38 25.89 -0.76 -7.25
N ARG A 39 26.21 -1.74 -6.39
CA ARG A 39 25.42 -2.03 -5.17
C ARG A 39 25.26 -0.82 -4.25
N ALA A 40 26.31 -0.01 -4.09
CA ALA A 40 26.25 1.21 -3.28
C ALA A 40 25.34 2.33 -3.87
N ARG A 41 25.08 2.31 -5.18
CA ARG A 41 24.25 3.30 -5.89
C ARG A 41 22.84 2.79 -6.24
N ILE A 42 22.55 1.53 -5.94
CA ILE A 42 21.31 0.83 -6.33
C ILE A 42 20.05 1.40 -5.66
N GLY A 43 20.17 2.06 -4.50
CA GLY A 43 19.03 2.71 -3.83
C GLY A 43 18.38 3.86 -4.62
N ILE A 44 18.98 4.29 -5.72
CA ILE A 44 18.46 5.31 -6.63
C ILE A 44 17.46 4.71 -7.64
N ASP A 45 17.56 3.40 -7.91
CA ASP A 45 16.75 2.73 -8.93
C ASP A 45 15.32 2.49 -8.42
N HIS A 46 14.36 3.10 -9.11
CA HIS A 46 12.94 3.05 -8.76
C HIS A 46 12.35 1.64 -8.88
N ASP A 47 12.96 0.76 -9.66
CA ASP A 47 12.54 -0.64 -9.78
C ASP A 47 13.14 -1.53 -8.70
N LEU A 48 14.25 -1.16 -8.10
CA LEU A 48 14.89 -1.97 -7.07
C LEU A 48 14.20 -1.84 -5.70
N ARG A 49 13.48 -0.73 -5.44
CA ARG A 49 12.71 -0.52 -4.20
C ARG A 49 11.65 -1.59 -3.89
N PHE A 50 11.27 -2.35 -4.90
CA PHE A 50 10.23 -3.38 -4.83
C PHE A 50 10.79 -4.80 -4.90
N LEU A 51 12.10 -4.96 -5.07
CA LEU A 51 12.77 -6.26 -5.13
C LEU A 51 13.10 -6.81 -3.75
N LEU A 52 13.39 -5.92 -2.81
CA LEU A 52 13.63 -6.27 -1.42
C LEU A 52 12.95 -5.23 -0.52
N ALA A 53 12.07 -5.69 0.37
CA ALA A 53 11.41 -4.83 1.34
C ALA A 53 11.56 -5.38 2.75
N PHE A 54 12.06 -4.55 3.65
CA PHE A 54 12.01 -4.78 5.09
C PHE A 54 10.78 -4.09 5.64
N ASN A 55 9.74 -4.86 5.89
CA ASN A 55 8.48 -4.34 6.41
C ASN A 55 8.44 -4.55 7.92
N THR A 56 7.93 -3.57 8.65
CA THR A 56 7.52 -3.76 10.04
C THR A 56 6.03 -4.03 10.07
N GLY A 57 5.55 -4.84 11.01
CA GLY A 57 4.11 -5.02 11.25
C GLY A 57 3.53 -6.36 10.78
N PRO A 58 2.19 -6.54 10.82
CA PRO A 58 1.53 -7.78 10.41
C PRO A 58 1.77 -8.13 8.94
N LYS A 59 1.54 -9.40 8.55
CA LYS A 59 1.88 -10.06 7.26
C LYS A 59 1.42 -9.37 5.94
N TRP A 60 0.86 -8.17 5.97
CA TRP A 60 0.34 -7.46 4.81
C TRP A 60 1.44 -6.60 4.13
N SER A 61 1.52 -6.67 2.80
CA SER A 61 2.10 -5.65 1.92
C SER A 61 1.55 -4.23 2.16
N GLY A 62 2.19 -3.44 3.01
CA GLY A 62 1.85 -2.03 3.23
C GLY A 62 2.67 -1.37 4.34
N ARG A 63 2.47 -0.06 4.52
CA ARG A 63 3.06 0.73 5.63
C ARG A 63 2.37 0.37 6.93
N SER A 64 2.93 -0.56 7.69
CA SER A 64 2.38 -0.98 8.97
C SER A 64 3.46 -1.09 10.04
N GLY A 65 3.04 -1.29 11.29
CA GLY A 65 3.95 -1.56 12.38
C GLY A 65 3.32 -1.40 13.74
N GLU A 66 4.04 -1.90 14.74
CA GLU A 66 3.68 -1.71 16.14
C GLU A 66 4.17 -0.34 16.61
N VAL A 67 3.28 0.43 17.21
CA VAL A 67 3.57 1.75 17.76
C VAL A 67 2.93 1.93 19.12
N TRP A 68 3.42 2.87 19.91
CA TRP A 68 2.78 3.25 21.17
C TRP A 68 1.68 4.26 20.90
N LEU A 69 0.44 3.94 21.22
CA LEU A 69 -0.67 4.89 21.09
C LEU A 69 -1.04 5.41 22.48
N LEU A 70 -1.10 6.74 22.64
CA LEU A 70 -1.53 7.37 23.88
C LEU A 70 -3.07 7.34 23.96
N LYS A 71 -3.63 6.63 24.94
CA LYS A 71 -5.09 6.57 25.19
C LYS A 71 -5.43 7.03 26.61
N GLY A 72 -6.62 7.59 26.79
CA GLY A 72 -7.18 7.99 28.09
C GLY A 72 -7.33 9.51 28.21
N LEU A 73 -8.48 9.96 28.73
CA LEU A 73 -8.81 11.39 28.92
C LEU A 73 -8.30 11.95 30.25
N VAL A 74 -8.38 11.15 31.32
CA VAL A 74 -8.07 11.59 32.69
C VAL A 74 -6.64 11.20 33.10
N LEU A 75 -6.19 10.01 32.71
CA LEU A 75 -4.82 9.54 32.94
C LEU A 75 -4.27 8.88 31.67
N PRO A 76 -3.58 9.64 30.80
CA PRO A 76 -3.08 9.11 29.54
C PRO A 76 -2.06 7.99 29.76
N GLN A 77 -2.26 6.85 29.09
CA GLN A 77 -1.38 5.70 29.13
C GLN A 77 -0.98 5.27 27.72
N TRP A 78 0.31 4.96 27.56
CA TRP A 78 0.85 4.39 26.34
C TRP A 78 0.44 2.92 26.22
N LYS A 79 -0.21 2.56 25.13
CA LYS A 79 -0.55 1.17 24.81
C LYS A 79 0.01 0.80 23.45
N LYS A 80 0.71 -0.33 23.35
CA LYS A 80 1.17 -0.86 22.06
C LYS A 80 -0.03 -1.22 21.18
N ARG A 81 0.01 -0.78 19.94
CA ARG A 81 -1.02 -1.04 18.92
C ARG A 81 -0.33 -1.28 17.58
N ASN A 82 -0.86 -2.24 16.82
CA ASN A 82 -0.52 -2.34 15.41
C ASN A 82 -1.35 -1.32 14.64
N ILE A 83 -0.65 -0.48 13.89
CA ILE A 83 -1.26 0.49 12.98
C ILE A 83 -0.92 0.10 11.55
N ILE A 84 -1.91 0.23 10.68
CA ILE A 84 -1.78 0.07 9.24
C ILE A 84 -2.16 1.41 8.60
N LEU A 85 -1.31 1.90 7.70
CA LEU A 85 -1.58 3.07 6.88
C LEU A 85 -1.99 2.63 5.48
N ARG A 86 -3.15 3.11 5.02
CA ARG A 86 -3.70 2.73 3.73
C ARG A 86 -4.72 3.75 3.21
N ALA A 87 -4.53 4.21 1.98
CA ALA A 87 -5.52 5.00 1.24
C ALA A 87 -6.01 6.23 2.04
N GLY A 88 -5.07 6.93 2.68
CA GLY A 88 -5.34 8.08 3.54
C GLY A 88 -5.86 7.74 4.94
N LEU A 89 -6.09 6.46 5.23
CA LEU A 89 -6.57 5.97 6.51
C LEU A 89 -5.42 5.42 7.36
N MET A 90 -5.47 5.77 8.63
CA MET A 90 -4.74 5.12 9.70
C MET A 90 -5.69 4.18 10.43
N ILE A 91 -5.46 2.87 10.28
CA ILE A 91 -6.28 1.81 10.86
C ILE A 91 -5.57 1.27 12.10
N ILE A 92 -6.19 1.43 13.26
CA ILE A 92 -5.65 0.98 14.55
C ILE A 92 -6.29 -0.37 14.88
N GLN A 93 -5.47 -1.42 14.94
CA GLN A 93 -5.96 -2.77 15.22
C GLN A 93 -6.39 -2.93 16.70
N PRO A 94 -7.46 -3.69 16.98
CA PRO A 94 -7.86 -4.05 18.34
C PRO A 94 -6.81 -4.95 19.00
N GLN A 95 -6.77 -4.93 20.34
CA GLN A 95 -5.70 -5.58 21.12
C GLN A 95 -5.88 -7.11 21.24
N GLU A 96 -7.08 -7.65 21.01
CA GLU A 96 -7.39 -9.07 21.18
C GLU A 96 -8.37 -9.59 20.13
N GLY A 97 -7.92 -10.57 19.34
CA GLY A 97 -8.64 -11.79 18.93
C GLY A 97 -9.96 -11.72 18.14
N ARG A 98 -10.63 -10.57 18.01
CA ARG A 98 -11.88 -10.49 17.25
C ARG A 98 -11.66 -9.75 15.96
N GLU A 99 -11.76 -10.53 14.89
CA GLU A 99 -12.05 -10.17 13.50
C GLU A 99 -11.29 -8.96 12.95
N TRP A 100 -10.54 -9.22 11.89
CA TRP A 100 -9.78 -8.26 11.08
C TRP A 100 -10.63 -7.08 10.57
N CYS A 101 -11.95 -7.12 10.75
CA CYS A 101 -12.95 -6.16 10.31
C CYS A 101 -13.27 -5.01 11.30
N GLY A 102 -12.73 -4.99 12.53
CA GLY A 102 -13.16 -4.07 13.60
C GLY A 102 -12.23 -2.91 14.01
N GLY A 103 -11.13 -2.64 13.28
CA GLY A 103 -10.16 -1.59 13.65
C GLY A 103 -10.70 -0.16 13.60
N GLU A 104 -10.24 0.71 14.51
CA GLU A 104 -10.57 2.15 14.51
C GLU A 104 -9.91 2.81 13.29
N ARG A 105 -10.71 3.33 12.36
CA ARG A 105 -10.25 3.94 11.10
C ARG A 105 -10.23 5.45 11.23
N ILE A 106 -9.10 6.08 10.94
CA ILE A 106 -8.90 7.51 11.11
C ILE A 106 -8.30 8.08 9.85
N ARG A 107 -9.01 8.99 9.16
CA ARG A 107 -8.43 9.67 8.01
C ARG A 107 -7.46 10.76 8.48
N VAL A 108 -6.22 10.67 8.00
CA VAL A 108 -5.13 11.53 8.45
C VAL A 108 -5.18 12.86 7.69
N SER A 109 -5.34 13.97 8.41
CA SER A 109 -5.32 15.32 7.82
C SER A 109 -3.94 15.95 7.90
N ARG A 110 -3.28 15.86 9.06
CA ARG A 110 -1.91 16.35 9.23
C ARG A 110 -1.16 15.56 10.29
N SER A 111 0.16 15.48 10.15
CA SER A 111 1.04 14.91 11.16
C SER A 111 2.22 15.83 11.43
N SER A 112 2.57 15.99 12.71
CA SER A 112 3.71 16.80 13.12
C SER A 112 4.49 16.11 14.25
N PRO A 113 5.83 16.22 14.27
CA PRO A 113 6.60 15.92 15.46
C PRO A 113 6.08 16.72 16.64
N SER A 114 5.99 16.08 17.80
CA SER A 114 5.58 16.69 19.06
C SER A 114 6.58 16.28 20.13
N GLU A 115 6.82 17.19 21.07
CA GLU A 115 7.46 16.81 22.33
C GLU A 115 6.53 15.88 23.10
N SER A 116 7.12 14.89 23.77
CA SER A 116 6.34 13.93 24.53
C SER A 116 5.76 14.59 25.79
N PRO A 117 4.47 14.40 26.11
CA PRO A 117 3.90 14.82 27.39
C PRO A 117 4.57 14.16 28.60
N ARG A 118 5.29 13.06 28.38
CA ARG A 118 6.07 12.33 29.41
C ARG A 118 7.45 11.99 28.82
N ALA A 119 8.52 12.51 29.41
CA ALA A 119 9.89 12.35 28.93
C ALA A 119 10.22 10.88 28.56
N GLY A 120 10.92 10.67 27.44
CA GLY A 120 11.52 9.36 27.08
C GLY A 120 11.01 8.67 25.81
N ARG A 121 10.10 9.25 25.02
CA ARG A 121 9.69 8.72 23.70
C ARG A 121 9.69 9.81 22.64
N ALA A 122 9.97 9.42 21.39
CA ALA A 122 9.77 10.29 20.24
C ALA A 122 8.28 10.26 19.85
N VAL A 123 7.60 11.41 19.73
CA VAL A 123 6.14 11.47 19.59
C VAL A 123 5.71 12.16 18.28
N LEU A 124 4.74 11.58 17.58
CA LEU A 124 4.01 12.21 16.49
C LEU A 124 2.61 12.57 16.96
N LYS A 125 2.22 13.82 16.73
CA LYS A 125 0.83 14.25 16.82
C LYS A 125 0.20 14.06 15.46
N VAL A 126 -0.82 13.21 15.38
CA VAL A 126 -1.62 12.96 14.19
C VAL A 126 -2.99 13.61 14.40
N ILE A 127 -3.44 14.40 13.44
CA ILE A 127 -4.73 15.07 13.50
C ILE A 127 -5.60 14.49 12.39
N SER A 128 -6.79 14.05 12.77
CA SER A 128 -7.79 13.54 11.84
C SER A 128 -8.49 14.67 11.09
N GLU A 129 -9.21 14.33 10.02
CA GLU A 129 -10.14 15.27 9.38
C GLU A 129 -11.22 15.82 10.32
N THR A 130 -11.58 15.06 11.36
CA THR A 130 -12.54 15.48 12.39
C THR A 130 -11.91 16.34 13.50
N ASP A 131 -10.70 16.88 13.27
CA ASP A 131 -9.89 17.65 14.23
C ASP A 131 -9.55 16.92 15.54
N ARG A 132 -9.62 15.58 15.52
CA ARG A 132 -9.25 14.74 16.66
C ARG A 132 -7.73 14.55 16.67
N SER A 133 -7.10 14.91 17.78
CA SER A 133 -5.66 14.71 18.00
C SER A 133 -5.36 13.34 18.59
N LEU A 134 -4.44 12.59 17.96
CA LEU A 134 -3.86 11.34 18.45
C LEU A 134 -2.36 11.51 18.63
N TYR A 135 -1.79 10.83 19.63
CA TYR A 135 -0.35 10.84 19.88
C TYR A 135 0.21 9.43 19.73
N ILE A 136 1.17 9.31 18.82
CA ILE A 136 1.87 8.07 18.52
C ILE A 136 3.31 8.20 19.00
N GLY A 137 3.77 7.29 19.84
CA GLY A 137 5.08 7.24 20.43
C GLY A 137 5.95 6.14 19.82
N PHE A 138 7.24 6.43 19.75
CA PHE A 138 8.27 5.55 19.21
C PHE A 138 9.45 5.47 20.19
N ASP A 139 10.11 4.31 20.18
CA ASP A 139 11.28 4.07 21.03
C ASP A 139 12.52 4.78 20.47
N HIS A 140 12.56 5.00 19.15
CA HIS A 140 13.66 5.70 18.48
C HIS A 140 13.20 6.82 17.54
N ARG A 141 14.05 7.85 17.37
CA ARG A 141 13.78 9.01 16.50
C ARG A 141 13.71 8.65 15.02
N TRP A 142 14.44 7.63 14.58
CA TRP A 142 14.37 7.15 13.19
C TRP A 142 12.98 6.56 12.85
N GLN A 143 12.35 5.85 13.80
CA GLN A 143 10.99 5.32 13.63
C GLN A 143 10.00 6.47 13.50
N GLN A 144 10.12 7.49 14.36
CA GLN A 144 9.30 8.70 14.28
C GLN A 144 9.41 9.37 12.91
N ASN A 145 10.63 9.57 12.39
CA ASN A 145 10.83 10.20 11.08
C ASN A 145 10.26 9.35 9.93
N LEU A 146 10.44 8.03 9.99
CA LEU A 146 9.88 7.10 9.00
C LEU A 146 8.35 7.16 8.98
N TRP A 147 7.72 7.07 10.15
CA TRP A 147 6.27 7.15 10.29
C TRP A 147 5.72 8.53 9.90
N HIS A 148 6.46 9.61 10.17
CA HIS A 148 6.09 10.95 9.74
C HIS A 148 6.07 11.07 8.21
N SER A 149 7.09 10.54 7.54
CA SER A 149 7.15 10.47 6.09
C SER A 149 5.98 9.65 5.52
N TRP A 150 5.68 8.50 6.12
CA TRP A 150 4.56 7.65 5.73
C TRP A 150 3.22 8.37 5.87
N LEU A 151 2.96 8.96 7.03
CA LEU A 151 1.71 9.70 7.30
C LEU A 151 1.55 10.89 6.37
N THR A 152 2.63 11.64 6.12
CA THR A 152 2.60 12.80 5.21
C THR A 152 2.26 12.40 3.78
N GLN A 153 2.73 11.23 3.33
CA GLN A 153 2.38 10.67 2.03
C GLN A 153 0.97 10.07 1.97
N GLU A 154 0.34 9.78 3.11
CA GLU A 154 -1.07 9.37 3.17
C GLU A 154 -2.03 10.56 3.22
N VAL A 155 -1.57 11.74 3.67
CA VAL A 155 -2.40 12.95 3.66
C VAL A 155 -2.83 13.26 2.22
N GLY A 156 -4.14 13.28 1.99
CA GLY A 156 -4.73 13.58 0.67
C GLY A 156 -4.92 12.38 -0.25
N ARG A 157 -4.51 11.16 0.16
CA ARG A 157 -4.84 9.95 -0.60
C ARG A 157 -6.32 9.63 -0.49
N CYS A 158 -6.95 9.28 -1.62
CA CYS A 158 -8.33 8.82 -1.65
C CYS A 158 -8.41 7.33 -1.27
N GLU A 159 -9.57 6.87 -0.77
CA GLU A 159 -9.79 5.49 -0.32
C GLU A 159 -9.53 4.39 -1.37
N GLY A 160 -9.50 4.77 -2.65
CA GLY A 160 -9.13 3.87 -3.73
C GLY A 160 -7.74 4.11 -4.32
N ASP A 161 -6.89 4.96 -3.73
CA ASP A 161 -5.50 5.11 -4.20
C ASP A 161 -4.62 3.99 -3.63
N LEU A 162 -4.27 3.04 -4.49
CA LEU A 162 -3.33 1.94 -4.28
C LEU A 162 -2.15 2.05 -5.26
N SER A 163 -1.88 3.23 -5.80
CA SER A 163 -0.81 3.46 -6.76
C SER A 163 0.58 3.36 -6.12
N GLY A 164 1.56 2.91 -6.90
CA GLY A 164 2.98 2.94 -6.49
C GLY A 164 3.36 1.99 -5.36
N LEU A 165 2.52 1.01 -5.03
CA LEU A 165 2.73 0.07 -3.93
C LEU A 165 3.54 -1.18 -4.33
N GLY A 166 3.87 -1.32 -5.61
CA GLY A 166 4.60 -2.48 -6.13
C GLY A 166 3.80 -3.77 -6.11
N LEU A 167 2.47 -3.67 -6.19
CA LEU A 167 1.57 -4.83 -6.14
C LEU A 167 1.79 -5.73 -7.36
N THR A 168 2.03 -7.02 -7.12
CA THR A 168 2.06 -8.07 -8.15
C THR A 168 0.72 -8.78 -8.26
N THR A 169 -0.03 -8.84 -7.17
CA THR A 169 -1.39 -9.39 -7.09
C THR A 169 -2.26 -8.50 -6.21
N ILE A 170 -3.57 -8.55 -6.43
CA ILE A 170 -4.52 -7.84 -5.60
C ILE A 170 -4.79 -8.64 -4.32
N PRO A 171 -4.63 -8.04 -3.13
CA PRO A 171 -4.88 -8.74 -1.89
C PRO A 171 -6.35 -9.16 -1.77
N LYS A 172 -6.62 -10.43 -1.45
CA LYS A 172 -7.97 -10.97 -1.30
C LYS A 172 -8.81 -10.19 -0.27
N ASP A 173 -8.16 -9.69 0.78
CA ASP A 173 -8.80 -8.99 1.88
C ASP A 173 -9.07 -7.50 1.59
N LEU A 174 -8.71 -7.00 0.38
CA LEU A 174 -8.89 -5.59 -0.02
C LEU A 174 -10.37 -5.17 0.06
N LYS A 175 -11.30 -6.06 -0.25
CA LYS A 175 -12.75 -5.79 -0.19
C LYS A 175 -13.25 -5.58 1.23
N GLU A 176 -12.70 -6.30 2.20
CA GLU A 176 -13.14 -6.25 3.60
C GLU A 176 -12.62 -4.98 4.30
N THR A 177 -11.48 -4.45 3.82
CA THR A 177 -10.81 -3.31 4.43
C THR A 177 -11.15 -1.97 3.78
N CYS A 178 -11.40 -1.93 2.47
CA CYS A 178 -11.81 -0.71 1.78
C CYS A 178 -13.35 -0.64 1.71
N ALA A 179 -13.94 0.47 2.18
CA ALA A 179 -15.33 0.77 1.82
C ALA A 179 -15.37 0.86 0.30
N SER A 180 -16.14 -0.02 -0.35
CA SER A 180 -16.19 -0.22 -1.81
C SER A 180 -16.02 1.09 -2.58
N PRO A 181 -14.80 1.40 -3.08
CA PRO A 181 -14.56 2.70 -3.65
C PRO A 181 -15.20 2.77 -5.03
N ASN A 182 -15.76 3.92 -5.39
CA ASN A 182 -16.25 4.16 -6.76
C ASN A 182 -15.09 4.42 -7.73
N ILE A 183 -13.91 4.76 -7.22
CA ILE A 183 -12.71 5.09 -7.99
C ILE A 183 -11.56 4.29 -7.39
N LEU A 184 -10.90 3.44 -8.18
CA LEU A 184 -9.74 2.65 -7.77
C LEU A 184 -8.55 2.97 -8.67
N ASP A 185 -7.47 3.44 -8.07
CA ASP A 185 -6.21 3.71 -8.72
C ASP A 185 -5.18 2.65 -8.32
N LEU A 186 -4.79 1.83 -9.28
CA LEU A 186 -3.77 0.78 -9.16
C LEU A 186 -2.57 1.10 -10.05
N SER A 187 -2.37 2.37 -10.42
CA SER A 187 -1.27 2.77 -11.30
C SER A 187 0.13 2.58 -10.70
N SER A 188 1.15 2.52 -11.56
CA SER A 188 2.56 2.40 -11.15
C SER A 188 2.82 1.21 -10.22
N ASN A 189 2.17 0.09 -10.49
CA ASN A 189 2.34 -1.18 -9.79
C ASN A 189 3.02 -2.20 -10.72
N ARG A 190 2.99 -3.48 -10.35
CA ARG A 190 3.63 -4.58 -11.10
C ARG A 190 2.60 -5.66 -11.46
N LEU A 191 1.35 -5.26 -11.62
CA LEU A 191 0.25 -6.17 -11.88
C LEU A 191 0.41 -6.79 -13.26
N THR A 192 0.25 -8.11 -13.30
CA THR A 192 0.04 -8.89 -14.52
C THR A 192 -1.43 -9.27 -14.63
N GLU A 193 -1.81 -9.91 -15.74
CA GLU A 193 -3.20 -10.36 -15.95
C GLU A 193 -3.72 -11.26 -14.83
N GLU A 194 -2.87 -12.17 -14.33
CA GLU A 194 -3.18 -13.05 -13.20
C GLU A 194 -3.25 -12.28 -11.89
N GLY A 195 -2.44 -11.23 -11.76
CA GLY A 195 -2.42 -10.34 -10.60
C GLY A 195 -3.69 -9.52 -10.41
N CYS A 196 -4.49 -9.36 -11.46
CA CYS A 196 -5.78 -8.67 -11.41
C CYS A 196 -6.92 -9.52 -10.83
N THR A 197 -6.68 -10.79 -10.50
CA THR A 197 -7.66 -11.63 -9.78
C THR A 197 -8.04 -10.98 -8.45
N GLY A 198 -9.34 -10.89 -8.16
CA GLY A 198 -9.87 -10.18 -7.00
C GLY A 198 -10.48 -8.81 -7.32
N LEU A 199 -10.25 -8.22 -8.51
CA LEU A 199 -10.92 -6.97 -8.91
C LEU A 199 -12.43 -7.12 -9.03
N GLU A 200 -12.93 -8.31 -9.36
CA GLU A 200 -14.37 -8.61 -9.48
C GLU A 200 -15.17 -8.32 -8.21
N SER A 201 -14.46 -8.24 -7.08
CA SER A 201 -15.05 -7.84 -5.81
C SER A 201 -15.53 -6.39 -5.77
N PHE A 202 -15.04 -5.52 -6.65
CA PHE A 202 -15.34 -4.08 -6.70
C PHE A 202 -16.35 -3.74 -7.81
N ASN A 203 -17.52 -4.37 -7.76
CA ASN A 203 -18.55 -4.27 -8.80
C ASN A 203 -19.24 -2.89 -8.91
N GLN A 204 -18.99 -1.96 -7.99
CA GLN A 204 -19.49 -0.58 -8.02
C GLN A 204 -18.48 0.42 -8.59
N LEU A 205 -17.35 -0.05 -9.15
CA LEU A 205 -16.34 0.86 -9.70
C LEU A 205 -16.87 1.62 -10.91
N THR A 206 -16.79 2.95 -10.81
CA THR A 206 -17.03 3.90 -11.89
C THR A 206 -15.73 4.28 -12.59
N ARG A 207 -14.59 4.24 -11.90
CA ARG A 207 -13.27 4.52 -12.50
C ARG A 207 -12.23 3.52 -12.00
N LEU A 208 -11.46 2.97 -12.94
CA LEU A 208 -10.36 2.06 -12.67
C LEU A 208 -9.11 2.53 -13.42
N CYS A 209 -8.04 2.82 -12.70
CA CYS A 209 -6.74 3.13 -13.28
C CYS A 209 -5.78 1.96 -13.08
N LEU A 210 -5.29 1.39 -14.18
CA LEU A 210 -4.28 0.34 -14.23
C LEU A 210 -3.05 0.80 -15.01
N ALA A 211 -2.87 2.12 -15.15
CA ALA A 211 -1.76 2.70 -15.89
C ALA A 211 -0.39 2.26 -15.32
N ASP A 212 0.64 2.17 -16.16
CA ASP A 212 2.02 1.90 -15.71
C ASP A 212 2.13 0.61 -14.87
N ASN A 213 1.62 -0.49 -15.44
CA ASN A 213 1.72 -1.84 -14.89
C ASN A 213 2.41 -2.77 -15.91
N ARG A 214 2.37 -4.10 -15.68
CA ARG A 214 2.99 -5.11 -16.54
C ARG A 214 1.96 -5.95 -17.29
N LEU A 215 0.86 -5.32 -17.70
CA LEU A 215 -0.20 -6.01 -18.45
C LEU A 215 0.23 -6.18 -19.92
N GLU A 216 0.26 -7.42 -20.42
CA GLU A 216 0.52 -7.71 -21.84
C GLU A 216 -0.78 -7.91 -22.64
N ARG A 217 -1.86 -8.22 -21.94
CA ARG A 217 -3.23 -8.31 -22.45
C ARG A 217 -4.16 -7.68 -21.42
N VAL A 218 -5.37 -7.34 -21.86
CA VAL A 218 -6.41 -6.90 -20.93
C VAL A 218 -6.89 -8.11 -20.12
N PRO A 219 -6.90 -8.04 -18.77
CA PRO A 219 -7.39 -9.11 -17.92
C PRO A 219 -8.85 -9.47 -18.25
N GLN A 220 -9.15 -10.76 -18.37
CA GLN A 220 -10.52 -11.24 -18.70
C GLN A 220 -11.56 -10.83 -17.65
N ILE A 221 -11.11 -10.56 -16.43
CA ILE A 221 -11.96 -10.09 -15.33
C ILE A 221 -12.58 -8.72 -15.63
N ILE A 222 -11.94 -7.91 -16.48
CA ILE A 222 -12.44 -6.60 -16.91
C ILE A 222 -13.47 -6.82 -18.01
N ASN A 223 -14.71 -7.06 -17.59
CA ASN A 223 -15.86 -7.26 -18.45
C ASN A 223 -17.13 -6.65 -17.83
N ARG A 224 -18.19 -6.54 -18.63
CA ARG A 224 -19.46 -5.93 -18.22
C ARG A 224 -20.12 -6.62 -17.01
N SER A 225 -19.99 -7.94 -16.88
CA SER A 225 -20.61 -8.69 -15.79
C SER A 225 -19.99 -8.35 -14.44
N ASN A 226 -18.67 -8.12 -14.42
CA ASN A 226 -17.94 -7.76 -13.21
C ASN A 226 -17.95 -6.26 -12.91
N PHE A 227 -17.97 -5.41 -13.94
CA PHE A 227 -17.96 -3.95 -13.82
C PHE A 227 -19.13 -3.31 -14.59
N PRO A 228 -20.38 -3.47 -14.12
CA PRO A 228 -21.56 -3.02 -14.85
C PRO A 228 -21.71 -1.49 -14.94
N VAL A 229 -21.06 -0.75 -14.05
CA VAL A 229 -21.17 0.73 -13.93
C VAL A 229 -19.85 1.45 -14.24
N LEU A 230 -18.89 0.77 -14.87
CA LEU A 230 -17.58 1.36 -15.16
C LEU A 230 -17.67 2.43 -16.25
N VAL A 231 -17.16 3.62 -15.93
CA VAL A 231 -17.17 4.81 -16.79
C VAL A 231 -15.81 5.13 -17.35
N SER A 232 -14.76 4.94 -16.55
CA SER A 232 -13.39 5.24 -16.97
C SER A 232 -12.50 4.04 -16.71
N LEU A 233 -11.77 3.63 -17.75
CA LEU A 233 -10.72 2.62 -17.65
C LEU A 233 -9.43 3.18 -18.25
N ASP A 234 -8.38 3.23 -17.45
CA ASP A 234 -7.04 3.60 -17.89
C ASP A 234 -6.12 2.37 -17.89
N LEU A 235 -5.60 2.03 -19.07
CA LEU A 235 -4.67 0.93 -19.30
C LEU A 235 -3.37 1.44 -19.95
N SER A 236 -3.13 2.75 -19.92
CA SER A 236 -1.96 3.39 -20.52
C SER A 236 -0.64 2.89 -19.92
N HIS A 237 0.46 3.07 -20.65
CA HIS A 237 1.80 2.69 -20.18
C HIS A 237 1.97 1.21 -19.75
N ASN A 238 1.14 0.32 -20.28
CA ASN A 238 1.30 -1.13 -20.17
C ASN A 238 1.96 -1.72 -21.44
N GLY A 239 2.08 -3.05 -21.50
CA GLY A 239 2.56 -3.82 -22.66
C GLY A 239 1.44 -4.38 -23.55
N ILE A 240 0.22 -3.86 -23.45
CA ILE A 240 -0.96 -4.45 -24.08
C ILE A 240 -0.93 -4.24 -25.60
N ARG A 241 -0.86 -5.35 -26.35
CA ARG A 241 -0.76 -5.33 -27.82
C ARG A 241 -2.10 -5.40 -28.55
N HIS A 242 -3.09 -6.01 -27.91
CA HIS A 242 -4.41 -6.25 -28.49
C HIS A 242 -5.51 -5.98 -27.46
N LEU A 243 -6.54 -5.26 -27.88
CA LEU A 243 -7.76 -5.09 -27.09
C LEU A 243 -8.71 -6.26 -27.37
N PRO A 244 -9.15 -7.01 -26.35
CA PRO A 244 -10.09 -8.11 -26.55
C PRO A 244 -11.47 -7.61 -26.99
N PRO A 245 -12.24 -8.42 -27.74
CA PRO A 245 -13.61 -8.11 -28.11
C PRO A 245 -14.52 -7.84 -26.90
N SER A 246 -14.23 -8.42 -25.74
CA SER A 246 -14.98 -8.20 -24.49
C SER A 246 -15.07 -6.72 -24.08
N LEU A 247 -14.06 -5.91 -24.39
CA LEU A 247 -14.10 -4.45 -24.20
C LEU A 247 -15.06 -3.75 -25.18
N ALA A 248 -15.22 -4.28 -26.39
CA ALA A 248 -16.17 -3.77 -27.37
C ALA A 248 -17.64 -4.04 -26.96
N TYR A 249 -17.86 -5.02 -26.07
CA TYR A 249 -19.16 -5.35 -25.50
C TYR A 249 -19.43 -4.67 -24.13
N MET A 250 -18.48 -3.90 -23.59
CA MET A 250 -18.81 -2.96 -22.51
C MET A 250 -19.78 -1.93 -23.07
N ASP A 251 -20.81 -1.58 -22.29
CA ASP A 251 -21.87 -0.71 -22.79
C ASP A 251 -21.29 0.64 -23.23
N ARG A 252 -21.55 1.05 -24.47
CA ARG A 252 -21.13 2.37 -24.98
C ARG A 252 -21.79 3.51 -24.21
N SER A 253 -22.86 3.23 -23.46
CA SER A 253 -23.53 4.20 -22.58
C SER A 253 -22.90 4.33 -21.20
N THR A 254 -22.08 3.38 -20.76
CA THR A 254 -21.43 3.42 -19.44
C THR A 254 -19.96 3.82 -19.56
N LEU A 255 -19.17 3.21 -20.46
CA LEU A 255 -17.73 3.47 -20.56
C LEU A 255 -17.44 4.69 -21.47
N THR A 256 -17.35 5.87 -20.87
CA THR A 256 -17.11 7.14 -21.58
C THR A 256 -15.64 7.38 -21.90
N THR A 257 -14.73 6.87 -21.08
CA THR A 257 -13.29 7.16 -21.21
C THR A 257 -12.48 5.87 -21.17
N LEU A 258 -11.82 5.55 -22.29
CA LEU A 258 -10.81 4.49 -22.38
C LEU A 258 -9.47 5.13 -22.73
N LEU A 259 -8.54 5.16 -21.77
CA LEU A 259 -7.18 5.63 -22.02
C LEU A 259 -6.28 4.43 -22.33
N PHE A 260 -5.70 4.46 -23.53
CA PHE A 260 -4.83 3.41 -24.04
C PHE A 260 -3.82 4.03 -25.00
N ILE A 261 -2.52 3.81 -24.78
CA ILE A 261 -1.45 4.37 -25.62
C ILE A 261 -0.56 3.22 -26.09
N PHE A 262 -0.38 3.10 -27.41
CA PHE A 262 0.59 2.18 -28.00
C PHE A 262 2.01 2.67 -27.70
N LYS A 263 2.83 1.84 -27.06
CA LYS A 263 4.27 1.88 -27.33
C LYS A 263 4.47 1.23 -28.71
N LEU A 264 4.68 2.06 -29.73
CA LEU A 264 5.29 1.62 -31.00
C LEU A 264 6.73 1.19 -30.75
#